data_AF-A0A538I3A6-F1
#
_entry.id   AF-A0A538I3A6-F1
#
_cell.length_a   1.000
_cell.length_b   1.000
_cell.length_c   1.000
_cell.angle_alpha   90.00
_cell.angle_beta   90.00
_cell.angle_gamma   90.00
#
_symmetry.space_group_name_H-M   'P 1'
#
loop_
_entity.id
_entity.type
_entity.pdbx_description
1 polymer ?
#
loop_
_entity_poly.entity_id
_entity_poly.type
_entity_poly.pdbx_seq_one_letter_code
_entity_poly.pdbx_strand_id
1 'polypeptide(L)'
;MTLVAQILFVAVAVAACVAVAAAAVDRATRRSLVATATVIAAVAVGLWVMYVLLRETGVAVAAGGATIAAVAAAAAVRVRTMVAQMRRVDTNLADAESRLAELVERETAERGAELERTLARARADSASLLAEQERRVADERRRLAAERDREAGASLTTEITAAHQQVEARLQSWAEDLDRAMRAVDGQVAQLAQRQRQLISDAETRIAADAERLEAESEQQRAGLVKLRDDLARAIQEAIVTGTSELDAYAAERRRVLHEVNDRMRRRERAIGEQIQREETEAVQRIHATFADVERRQVEQLERILGRATGSYADAAAQQFSDAIRSAREDAAQRLSRELDRAVQAFAREAERVLGEQLSQVGDAGAQRLDKRLNQVAAGLERQRGEAIARFEERLAAAEQELRRRLDLLAADAEAERAVLEARLHELARRIDEAHARA
;
A
#
# COMPACT_ATOMS: atom_id res chain seq x y z
N MET A 1 -174.45 1.33 13.52
CA MET A 1 -173.69 0.08 13.27
C MET A 1 -172.45 0.34 12.41
N THR A 2 -172.55 1.13 11.35
CA THR A 2 -171.40 1.60 10.52
C THR A 2 -170.18 2.13 11.29
N LEU A 3 -170.39 2.97 12.31
CA LEU A 3 -169.29 3.58 13.07
C LEU A 3 -168.47 2.56 13.88
N VAL A 4 -169.12 1.51 14.40
CA VAL A 4 -168.44 0.42 15.12
C VAL A 4 -167.57 -0.40 14.16
N ALA A 5 -168.08 -0.70 12.96
CA ALA A 5 -167.32 -1.42 11.92
C ALA A 5 -166.07 -0.64 11.47
N GLN A 6 -166.17 0.69 11.35
CA GLN A 6 -165.04 1.55 11.00
C GLN A 6 -163.96 1.60 12.09
N ILE A 7 -164.35 1.72 13.36
CA ILE A 7 -163.39 1.67 14.50
C ILE A 7 -162.68 0.31 14.53
N LEU A 8 -163.42 -0.78 14.34
CA LEU A 8 -162.87 -2.13 14.32
C LEU A 8 -161.85 -2.31 13.19
N PHE A 9 -162.16 -1.78 12.00
CA PHE A 9 -161.24 -1.78 10.85
C PHE A 9 -159.96 -0.99 11.14
N VAL A 10 -160.07 0.23 11.65
CA VAL A 10 -158.88 1.06 11.99
C VAL A 10 -158.01 0.36 13.03
N ALA A 11 -158.62 -0.20 14.08
CA ALA A 11 -157.90 -0.95 15.11
C ALA A 11 -157.14 -2.15 14.53
N VAL A 12 -157.78 -2.91 13.64
CA VAL A 12 -157.17 -4.06 12.95
C VAL A 12 -156.07 -3.65 11.97
N ALA A 13 -156.26 -2.57 11.21
CA ALA A 13 -155.27 -2.05 10.29
C ALA A 13 -154.01 -1.58 11.04
N VAL A 14 -154.18 -0.85 12.15
CA VAL A 14 -153.07 -0.43 13.02
C VAL A 14 -152.37 -1.66 13.61
N ALA A 15 -153.13 -2.64 14.12
CA ALA A 15 -152.55 -3.88 14.65
C ALA A 15 -151.74 -4.66 13.61
N ALA A 16 -152.22 -4.72 12.36
CA ALA A 16 -151.49 -5.34 11.25
C ALA A 16 -150.19 -4.59 10.92
N CYS A 17 -150.23 -3.26 10.85
CA CYS A 17 -149.03 -2.44 10.61
C CYS A 17 -148.00 -2.62 11.73
N VAL A 18 -148.43 -2.63 12.99
CA VAL A 18 -147.54 -2.89 14.15
C VAL A 18 -146.96 -4.30 14.09
N ALA A 19 -147.76 -5.30 13.71
CA ALA A 19 -147.29 -6.68 13.57
C ALA A 19 -146.22 -6.82 12.47
N VAL A 20 -146.41 -6.16 11.31
CA VAL A 20 -145.41 -6.14 10.23
C VAL A 20 -144.13 -5.44 10.67
N ALA A 21 -144.24 -4.26 11.28
CA ALA A 21 -143.07 -3.51 11.77
C ALA A 21 -142.32 -4.30 12.87
N ALA A 22 -143.05 -4.91 13.80
CA ALA A 22 -142.44 -5.71 14.87
C ALA A 22 -141.83 -7.03 14.38
N ALA A 23 -142.33 -7.60 13.27
CA ALA A 23 -141.70 -8.73 12.60
C ALA A 23 -140.42 -8.34 11.87
N ALA A 24 -140.39 -7.16 11.23
CA ALA A 24 -139.20 -6.64 10.57
C ALA A 24 -138.07 -6.30 11.57
N VAL A 25 -138.42 -5.81 12.77
CA VAL A 25 -137.46 -5.46 13.83
C VAL A 25 -137.23 -6.62 14.82
N ASP A 26 -137.83 -7.79 14.59
CA ASP A 26 -137.73 -8.99 15.43
C ASP A 26 -138.08 -8.78 16.93
N ARG A 27 -138.89 -7.76 17.23
CA ARG A 27 -139.29 -7.41 18.61
C ARG A 27 -140.52 -8.16 19.12
N ALA A 28 -141.36 -8.68 18.24
CA ALA A 28 -142.52 -9.49 18.64
C ALA A 28 -142.09 -10.94 18.93
N THR A 29 -142.91 -11.78 19.57
CA THR A 29 -142.70 -13.25 19.66
C THR A 29 -143.56 -13.97 18.61
N ARG A 30 -143.18 -15.17 18.14
CA ARG A 30 -143.98 -15.87 17.10
C ARG A 30 -145.40 -16.09 17.60
N ARG A 31 -145.53 -16.38 18.89
CA ARG A 31 -146.81 -16.52 19.59
C ARG A 31 -147.61 -15.22 19.53
N SER A 32 -147.01 -14.07 19.79
CA SER A 32 -147.73 -12.78 19.73
C SER A 32 -148.15 -12.43 18.30
N LEU A 33 -147.32 -12.66 17.28
CA LEU A 33 -147.68 -12.40 15.87
C LEU A 33 -148.81 -13.30 15.38
N VAL A 34 -148.75 -14.61 15.72
CA VAL A 34 -149.82 -15.57 15.39
C VAL A 34 -151.11 -15.21 16.13
N ALA A 35 -151.01 -14.81 17.41
CA ALA A 35 -152.17 -14.34 18.19
C ALA A 35 -152.79 -13.08 17.56
N THR A 36 -152.00 -12.08 17.17
CA THR A 36 -152.53 -10.89 16.48
C THR A 36 -153.13 -11.22 15.12
N ALA A 37 -152.50 -12.08 14.32
CA ALA A 37 -153.02 -12.48 13.02
C ALA A 37 -154.34 -13.26 13.14
N THR A 38 -154.46 -14.14 14.13
CA THR A 38 -155.70 -14.90 14.39
C THR A 38 -156.83 -14.00 14.89
N VAL A 39 -156.54 -13.05 15.78
CA VAL A 39 -157.52 -12.05 16.25
C VAL A 39 -157.99 -11.17 15.08
N ILE A 40 -157.08 -10.67 14.26
CA ILE A 40 -157.41 -9.87 13.07
C ILE A 40 -158.26 -10.67 12.09
N ALA A 41 -157.92 -11.94 11.84
CA ALA A 41 -158.69 -12.81 10.96
C ALA A 41 -160.11 -13.07 11.51
N ALA A 42 -160.24 -13.31 12.82
CA ALA A 42 -161.55 -13.49 13.46
C ALA A 42 -162.42 -12.23 13.35
N VAL A 43 -161.82 -11.05 13.52
CA VAL A 43 -162.49 -9.76 13.30
C VAL A 43 -162.94 -9.59 11.85
N ALA A 44 -162.09 -9.91 10.88
CA ALA A 44 -162.44 -9.85 9.47
C ALA A 44 -163.63 -10.77 9.13
N VAL A 45 -163.63 -11.99 9.65
CA VAL A 45 -164.77 -12.93 9.50
C VAL A 45 -166.03 -12.37 10.16
N GLY A 46 -165.93 -11.81 11.37
CA GLY A 46 -167.05 -11.18 12.05
C GLY A 46 -167.66 -10.01 11.28
N LEU A 47 -166.83 -9.17 10.64
CA LEU A 47 -167.27 -8.06 9.78
C LEU A 47 -168.00 -8.57 8.52
N TRP A 48 -167.53 -9.65 7.90
CA TRP A 48 -168.22 -10.29 6.78
C TRP A 48 -169.58 -10.87 7.18
N VAL A 49 -169.66 -11.55 8.32
CA VAL A 49 -170.93 -12.06 8.87
C VAL A 49 -171.91 -10.91 9.13
N MET A 50 -171.42 -9.81 9.71
CA MET A 50 -172.23 -8.61 9.96
C MET A 50 -172.72 -7.94 8.67
N TYR A 51 -171.87 -7.89 7.62
CA TYR A 51 -172.27 -7.40 6.30
C TYR A 51 -173.40 -8.23 5.68
N VAL A 52 -173.32 -9.56 5.77
CA VAL A 52 -174.35 -10.47 5.24
C VAL A 52 -175.71 -10.22 5.91
N LEU A 53 -175.72 -9.90 7.21
CA LEU A 53 -176.95 -9.66 7.99
C LEU A 53 -177.57 -8.27 7.74
N LEU A 54 -176.77 -7.21 7.63
CA LEU A 54 -177.26 -5.83 7.58
C LEU A 54 -177.32 -5.24 6.15
N ARG A 55 -176.59 -5.82 5.18
CA ARG A 55 -176.46 -5.36 3.78
C ARG A 55 -176.10 -3.88 3.60
N GLU A 56 -175.48 -3.24 4.59
CA GLU A 56 -174.97 -1.86 4.49
C GLU A 56 -173.61 -1.83 3.78
N THR A 57 -173.48 -0.98 2.75
CA THR A 57 -172.25 -0.81 1.96
C THR A 57 -171.03 -0.40 2.78
N GLY A 58 -171.25 0.35 3.88
CA GLY A 58 -170.17 0.76 4.79
C GLY A 58 -169.48 -0.41 5.50
N VAL A 59 -170.18 -1.53 5.72
CA VAL A 59 -169.61 -2.72 6.38
C VAL A 59 -168.74 -3.53 5.41
N ALA A 60 -169.05 -3.51 4.11
CA ALA A 60 -168.25 -4.19 3.09
C ALA A 60 -166.82 -3.61 2.96
N VAL A 61 -166.69 -2.29 3.03
CA VAL A 61 -165.38 -1.61 2.97
C VAL A 61 -164.53 -1.98 4.20
N ALA A 62 -165.14 -1.98 5.39
CA ALA A 62 -164.46 -2.39 6.62
C ALA A 62 -164.04 -3.87 6.59
N ALA A 63 -164.91 -4.75 6.07
CA ALA A 63 -164.62 -6.18 5.93
C ALA A 63 -163.47 -6.45 4.94
N GLY A 64 -163.46 -5.78 3.78
CA GLY A 64 -162.38 -5.87 2.80
C GLY A 64 -161.06 -5.29 3.31
N GLY A 65 -161.12 -4.20 4.08
CA GLY A 65 -159.93 -3.67 4.75
C GLY A 65 -159.37 -4.61 5.81
N ALA A 66 -160.22 -5.27 6.59
CA ALA A 66 -159.81 -6.22 7.62
C ALA A 66 -159.20 -7.51 7.03
N THR A 67 -159.65 -7.98 5.86
CA THR A 67 -159.02 -9.14 5.20
C THR A 67 -157.62 -8.81 4.68
N ILE A 68 -157.40 -7.61 4.11
CA ILE A 68 -156.06 -7.15 3.73
C ILE A 68 -155.14 -7.09 4.95
N ALA A 69 -155.64 -6.56 6.07
CA ALA A 69 -154.91 -6.53 7.33
C ALA A 69 -154.56 -7.94 7.85
N ALA A 70 -155.46 -8.92 7.68
CA ALA A 70 -155.20 -10.32 8.04
C ALA A 70 -154.08 -10.95 7.19
N VAL A 71 -154.08 -10.70 5.88
CA VAL A 71 -153.02 -11.17 4.97
C VAL A 71 -151.68 -10.53 5.32
N ALA A 72 -151.66 -9.22 5.60
CA ALA A 72 -150.45 -8.52 6.04
C ALA A 72 -149.88 -9.10 7.35
N ALA A 73 -150.75 -9.40 8.32
CA ALA A 73 -150.34 -10.03 9.58
C ALA A 73 -149.81 -11.46 9.37
N ALA A 74 -150.38 -12.24 8.44
CA ALA A 74 -149.87 -13.56 8.07
C ALA A 74 -148.49 -13.47 7.36
N ALA A 75 -148.31 -12.50 6.46
CA ALA A 75 -147.03 -12.23 5.80
C ALA A 75 -145.94 -11.87 6.82
N ALA A 76 -146.27 -11.09 7.86
CA ALA A 76 -145.34 -10.76 8.95
C ALA A 76 -144.78 -12.01 9.66
N VAL A 77 -145.62 -13.03 9.89
CA VAL A 77 -145.16 -14.32 10.47
C VAL A 77 -144.16 -15.00 9.55
N ARG A 78 -144.38 -14.96 8.22
CA ARG A 78 -143.49 -15.60 7.23
C ARG A 78 -142.16 -14.86 7.06
N VAL A 79 -142.16 -13.53 7.06
CA VAL A 79 -140.94 -12.71 6.99
C VAL A 79 -140.03 -13.03 8.17
N ARG A 80 -140.59 -13.11 9.37
CA ARG A 80 -139.80 -13.45 10.55
C ARG A 80 -139.15 -14.83 10.47
N THR A 81 -139.87 -15.85 9.99
CA THR A 81 -139.28 -17.19 9.89
C THR A 81 -138.11 -17.23 8.91
N MET A 82 -138.17 -16.45 7.82
CA MET A 82 -137.03 -16.27 6.91
C MET A 82 -135.86 -15.54 7.58
N VAL A 83 -136.11 -14.44 8.29
CA VAL A 83 -135.05 -13.69 9.01
C VAL A 83 -134.36 -14.57 10.06
N ALA A 84 -135.13 -15.37 10.80
CA ALA A 84 -134.58 -16.31 11.77
C ALA A 84 -133.78 -17.45 11.13
N GLN A 85 -134.17 -17.91 9.93
CA GLN A 85 -133.39 -18.88 9.16
C GLN A 85 -132.09 -18.27 8.64
N MET A 86 -132.13 -17.04 8.10
CA MET A 86 -130.95 -16.34 7.59
C MET A 86 -129.91 -16.15 8.70
N ARG A 87 -130.33 -15.65 9.88
CA ARG A 87 -129.42 -15.50 11.03
C ARG A 87 -128.79 -16.81 11.50
N ARG A 88 -129.50 -17.94 11.41
CA ARG A 88 -128.93 -19.26 11.74
C ARG A 88 -127.88 -19.69 10.73
N VAL A 89 -128.08 -19.37 9.45
CA VAL A 89 -127.07 -19.60 8.41
C VAL A 89 -125.87 -18.70 8.64
N ASP A 90 -126.08 -17.43 8.97
CA ASP A 90 -124.99 -16.48 9.26
C ASP A 90 -124.18 -16.93 10.49
N THR A 91 -124.81 -17.39 11.56
CA THR A 91 -124.09 -17.92 12.73
C THR A 91 -123.32 -19.19 12.40
N ASN A 92 -123.90 -20.10 11.61
CA ASN A 92 -123.20 -21.31 11.20
C ASN A 92 -122.03 -21.01 10.25
N LEU A 93 -122.17 -19.98 9.41
CA LEU A 93 -121.10 -19.53 8.51
C LEU A 93 -119.97 -18.88 9.32
N ALA A 94 -120.29 -18.01 10.28
CA ALA A 94 -119.31 -17.41 11.17
C ALA A 94 -118.56 -18.46 12.01
N ASP A 95 -119.27 -19.46 12.54
CA ASP A 95 -118.66 -20.58 13.25
C ASP A 95 -117.75 -21.41 12.34
N ALA A 96 -118.16 -21.66 11.09
CA ALA A 96 -117.36 -22.39 10.10
C ALA A 96 -116.12 -21.60 9.67
N GLU A 97 -116.25 -20.29 9.44
CA GLU A 97 -115.14 -19.38 9.14
C GLU A 97 -114.13 -19.32 10.29
N SER A 98 -114.61 -19.24 11.55
CA SER A 98 -113.74 -19.26 12.73
C SER A 98 -112.95 -20.57 12.83
N ARG A 99 -113.59 -21.73 12.57
CA ARG A 99 -112.90 -23.02 12.59
C ARG A 99 -111.90 -23.16 11.45
N LEU A 100 -112.21 -22.65 10.26
CA LEU A 100 -111.28 -22.64 9.14
C LEU A 100 -110.08 -21.73 9.42
N ALA A 101 -110.31 -20.55 9.99
CA ALA A 101 -109.24 -19.64 10.38
C ALA A 101 -108.31 -20.29 11.42
N GLU A 102 -108.87 -20.94 12.44
CA GLU A 102 -108.10 -21.66 13.47
C GLU A 102 -107.28 -22.83 12.87
N LEU A 103 -107.86 -23.60 11.95
CA LEU A 103 -107.15 -24.69 11.26
C LEU A 103 -106.03 -24.15 10.36
N VAL A 104 -106.26 -23.05 9.64
CA VAL A 104 -105.25 -22.40 8.80
C VAL A 104 -104.12 -21.85 9.66
N GLU A 105 -104.41 -21.17 10.76
CA GLU A 105 -103.40 -20.67 11.70
C GLU A 105 -102.58 -21.82 12.29
N ARG A 106 -103.23 -22.92 12.68
CA ARG A 106 -102.54 -24.11 13.17
C ARG A 106 -101.65 -24.77 12.11
N GLU A 107 -102.16 -25.00 10.91
CA GLU A 107 -101.36 -25.63 9.84
C GLU A 107 -100.21 -24.73 9.41
N THR A 108 -100.41 -23.41 9.32
CA THR A 108 -99.33 -22.46 9.00
C THR A 108 -98.25 -22.42 10.09
N ALA A 109 -98.62 -22.49 11.37
CA ALA A 109 -97.67 -22.59 12.47
C ALA A 109 -96.92 -23.93 12.47
N GLU A 110 -97.61 -25.05 12.25
CA GLU A 110 -97.01 -26.38 12.18
C GLU A 110 -96.03 -26.49 10.98
N ARG A 111 -96.43 -25.99 9.81
CA ARG A 111 -95.57 -25.92 8.61
C ARG A 111 -94.42 -24.96 8.78
N GLY A 112 -94.63 -23.81 9.42
CA GLY A 112 -93.56 -22.88 9.78
C GLY A 112 -92.50 -23.56 10.64
N ALA A 113 -92.91 -24.27 11.69
CA ALA A 113 -92.00 -25.01 12.56
C ALA A 113 -91.30 -26.19 11.85
N GLU A 114 -91.98 -26.88 10.93
CA GLU A 114 -91.37 -27.93 10.09
C GLU A 114 -90.30 -27.35 9.15
N LEU A 115 -90.60 -26.22 8.50
CA LEU A 115 -89.65 -25.50 7.66
C LEU A 115 -88.45 -25.01 8.47
N GLU A 116 -88.65 -24.43 9.65
CA GLU A 116 -87.53 -24.01 10.52
C GLU A 116 -86.63 -25.18 10.92
N ARG A 117 -87.19 -26.35 11.26
CA ARG A 117 -86.40 -27.54 11.59
C ARG A 117 -85.60 -28.07 10.40
N THR A 118 -86.22 -28.13 9.22
CA THR A 118 -85.54 -28.58 8.00
C THR A 118 -84.45 -27.61 7.57
N LEU A 119 -84.71 -26.30 7.69
CA LEU A 119 -83.74 -25.25 7.38
C LEU A 119 -82.58 -25.24 8.39
N ALA A 120 -82.87 -25.44 9.69
CA ALA A 120 -81.84 -25.59 10.73
C ALA A 120 -80.95 -26.81 10.47
N ARG A 121 -81.55 -27.94 10.07
CA ARG A 121 -80.80 -29.15 9.70
C ARG A 121 -79.95 -28.92 8.45
N ALA A 122 -80.52 -28.35 7.40
CA ALA A 122 -79.79 -28.03 6.17
C ALA A 122 -78.63 -27.04 6.43
N ARG A 123 -78.83 -26.04 7.31
CA ARG A 123 -77.76 -25.13 7.74
C ARG A 123 -76.68 -25.88 8.50
N ALA A 124 -77.04 -26.75 9.45
CA ALA A 124 -76.07 -27.56 10.19
C ALA A 124 -75.27 -28.48 9.26
N ASP A 125 -75.93 -29.14 8.31
CA ASP A 125 -75.27 -30.02 7.33
C ASP A 125 -74.33 -29.22 6.41
N SER A 126 -74.75 -28.03 5.95
CA SER A 126 -73.90 -27.15 5.14
C SER A 126 -72.70 -26.60 5.91
N ALA A 127 -72.87 -26.24 7.17
CA ALA A 127 -71.80 -25.77 8.04
C ALA A 127 -70.80 -26.90 8.36
N SER A 128 -71.30 -28.12 8.60
CA SER A 128 -70.45 -29.30 8.79
C SER A 128 -69.65 -29.63 7.54
N LEU A 129 -70.27 -29.55 6.35
CA LEU A 129 -69.57 -29.77 5.08
C LEU A 129 -68.49 -28.71 4.87
N LEU A 130 -68.78 -27.44 5.14
CA LEU A 130 -67.81 -26.35 5.03
C LEU A 130 -66.62 -26.58 5.98
N ALA A 131 -66.87 -26.92 7.25
CA ALA A 131 -65.81 -27.20 8.22
C ALA A 131 -64.93 -28.38 7.81
N GLU A 132 -65.51 -29.42 7.20
CA GLU A 132 -64.76 -30.56 6.66
C GLU A 132 -63.91 -30.15 5.44
N GLN A 133 -64.44 -29.31 4.54
CA GLN A 133 -63.66 -28.77 3.43
C GLN A 133 -62.52 -27.87 3.91
N GLU A 134 -62.76 -27.03 4.91
CA GLU A 134 -61.70 -26.19 5.51
C GLU A 134 -60.59 -27.03 6.14
N ARG A 135 -60.94 -28.11 6.84
CA ARG A 135 -59.96 -29.07 7.37
C ARG A 135 -59.14 -29.71 6.25
N ARG A 136 -59.79 -30.17 5.18
CA ARG A 136 -59.10 -30.74 4.01
C ARG A 136 -58.16 -29.75 3.36
N VAL A 137 -58.61 -28.52 3.11
CA VAL A 137 -57.77 -27.46 2.54
C VAL A 137 -56.61 -27.12 3.47
N ALA A 138 -56.82 -27.07 4.79
CA ALA A 138 -55.76 -26.84 5.76
C ALA A 138 -54.73 -27.98 5.74
N ASP A 139 -55.17 -29.24 5.66
CA ASP A 139 -54.30 -30.41 5.60
C ASP A 139 -53.54 -30.50 4.27
N GLU A 140 -54.18 -30.17 3.15
CA GLU A 140 -53.51 -30.04 1.84
C GLU A 140 -52.45 -28.94 1.87
N ARG A 141 -52.77 -27.76 2.43
CA ARG A 141 -51.79 -26.67 2.59
C ARG A 141 -50.62 -27.08 3.47
N ARG A 142 -50.88 -27.79 4.59
CA ARG A 142 -49.81 -28.33 5.46
C ARG A 142 -48.92 -29.32 4.71
N ARG A 143 -49.50 -30.21 3.90
CA ARG A 143 -48.75 -31.19 3.10
C ARG A 143 -47.89 -30.50 2.04
N LEU A 144 -48.48 -29.57 1.27
CA LEU A 144 -47.76 -28.81 0.25
C LEU A 144 -46.65 -27.93 0.85
N ALA A 145 -46.87 -27.35 2.03
CA ALA A 145 -45.83 -26.61 2.75
C ALA A 145 -44.69 -27.55 3.16
N ALA A 146 -44.99 -28.70 3.77
CA ALA A 146 -43.97 -29.67 4.16
C ALA A 146 -43.21 -30.27 2.97
N GLU A 147 -43.86 -30.42 1.82
CA GLU A 147 -43.21 -30.84 0.57
C GLU A 147 -42.26 -29.76 0.05
N ARG A 148 -42.70 -28.50 -0.04
CA ARG A 148 -41.85 -27.38 -0.43
C ARG A 148 -40.66 -27.19 0.50
N ASP A 149 -40.85 -27.34 1.82
CA ASP A 149 -39.78 -27.25 2.79
C ASP A 149 -38.73 -28.37 2.59
N ARG A 150 -39.18 -29.59 2.29
CA ARG A 150 -38.27 -30.70 1.96
C ARG A 150 -37.53 -30.47 0.65
N GLU A 151 -38.21 -29.99 -0.39
CA GLU A 151 -37.59 -29.66 -1.67
C GLU A 151 -36.56 -28.53 -1.55
N ALA A 152 -36.92 -27.46 -0.83
CA ALA A 152 -36.00 -26.36 -0.54
C ALA A 152 -34.79 -26.83 0.28
N GLY A 153 -35.01 -27.67 1.30
CA GLY A 153 -33.94 -28.27 2.09
C GLY A 153 -33.01 -29.16 1.27
N ALA A 154 -33.55 -29.97 0.36
CA ALA A 154 -32.77 -30.80 -0.55
C ALA A 154 -31.98 -29.97 -1.57
N SER A 155 -32.58 -28.91 -2.13
CA SER A 155 -31.91 -27.97 -3.03
C SER A 155 -30.75 -27.27 -2.34
N LEU A 156 -30.99 -26.71 -1.14
CA LEU A 156 -29.97 -26.03 -0.35
C LEU A 156 -28.82 -26.97 0.01
N THR A 157 -29.12 -28.22 0.40
CA THR A 157 -28.08 -29.21 0.72
C THR A 157 -27.24 -29.54 -0.52
N THR A 158 -27.88 -29.64 -1.69
CA THR A 158 -27.19 -29.88 -2.97
C THR A 158 -26.30 -28.71 -3.34
N GLU A 159 -26.80 -27.48 -3.23
CA GLU A 159 -26.05 -26.24 -3.50
C GLU A 159 -24.87 -26.08 -2.54
N ILE A 160 -25.07 -26.33 -1.24
CA ILE A 160 -24.00 -26.29 -0.23
C ILE A 160 -22.93 -27.34 -0.53
N THR A 161 -23.34 -28.57 -0.88
CA THR A 161 -22.38 -29.64 -1.21
C THR A 161 -21.58 -29.29 -2.47
N ALA A 162 -22.23 -28.74 -3.50
CA ALA A 162 -21.56 -28.28 -4.71
C ALA A 162 -20.58 -27.12 -4.43
N ALA A 163 -20.99 -26.15 -3.61
CA ALA A 163 -20.13 -25.04 -3.19
C ALA A 163 -18.93 -25.55 -2.37
N HIS A 164 -19.13 -26.52 -1.49
CA HIS A 164 -18.06 -27.14 -0.71
C HIS A 164 -17.04 -27.85 -1.61
N GLN A 165 -17.51 -28.68 -2.55
CA GLN A 165 -16.65 -29.35 -3.53
C GLN A 165 -15.89 -28.35 -4.40
N GLN A 166 -16.52 -27.23 -4.79
CA GLN A 166 -15.86 -26.18 -5.55
C GLN A 166 -14.75 -25.50 -4.73
N VAL A 167 -14.97 -25.26 -3.45
CA VAL A 167 -13.96 -24.70 -2.54
C VAL A 167 -12.81 -25.69 -2.36
N GLU A 168 -13.08 -26.97 -2.13
CA GLU A 168 -12.04 -28.01 -2.03
C GLU A 168 -11.21 -28.11 -3.31
N ALA A 169 -11.85 -28.12 -4.48
CA ALA A 169 -11.16 -28.14 -5.76
C ALA A 169 -10.28 -26.91 -5.96
N ARG A 170 -10.75 -25.71 -5.56
CA ARG A 170 -9.95 -24.48 -5.59
C ARG A 170 -8.78 -24.54 -4.63
N LEU A 171 -8.97 -25.03 -3.41
CA LEU A 171 -7.89 -25.18 -2.43
C LEU A 171 -6.83 -26.18 -2.89
N GLN A 172 -7.24 -27.29 -3.51
CA GLN A 172 -6.31 -28.24 -4.14
C GLN A 172 -5.53 -27.58 -5.28
N SER A 173 -6.21 -26.84 -6.17
CA SER A 173 -5.53 -26.14 -7.27
C SER A 173 -4.52 -25.11 -6.75
N TRP A 174 -4.85 -24.38 -5.68
CA TRP A 174 -3.95 -23.42 -5.06
C TRP A 174 -2.78 -24.12 -4.37
N ALA A 175 -2.99 -25.27 -3.74
CA ALA A 175 -1.91 -26.07 -3.17
C ALA A 175 -0.93 -26.54 -4.26
N GLU A 176 -1.45 -26.98 -5.41
CA GLU A 176 -0.62 -27.35 -6.58
C GLU A 176 0.11 -26.15 -7.20
N ASP A 177 -0.54 -24.99 -7.26
CA ASP A 177 0.09 -23.75 -7.74
C ASP A 177 1.22 -23.30 -6.80
N LEU A 178 1.01 -23.39 -5.48
CA LEU A 178 2.01 -23.07 -4.46
C LEU A 178 3.19 -24.03 -4.52
N ASP A 179 2.96 -25.34 -4.65
CA ASP A 179 4.04 -26.33 -4.82
C ASP A 179 4.83 -26.09 -6.11
N ARG A 180 4.16 -25.76 -7.22
CA ARG A 180 4.84 -25.35 -8.46
C ARG A 180 5.67 -24.09 -8.28
N ALA A 181 5.15 -23.07 -7.59
CA ALA A 181 5.86 -21.84 -7.31
C ALA A 181 7.09 -22.09 -6.41
N MET A 182 6.95 -22.91 -5.36
CA MET A 182 8.06 -23.32 -4.49
C MET A 182 9.16 -24.03 -5.28
N ARG A 183 8.82 -25.02 -6.11
CA ARG A 183 9.78 -25.73 -6.96
C ARG A 183 10.46 -24.80 -7.98
N ALA A 184 9.72 -23.83 -8.53
CA ALA A 184 10.29 -22.85 -9.44
C ALA A 184 11.30 -21.93 -8.73
N VAL A 185 10.99 -21.47 -7.51
CA VAL A 185 11.90 -20.69 -6.67
C VAL A 185 13.15 -21.50 -6.31
N ASP A 186 12.99 -22.75 -5.88
CA ASP A 186 14.13 -23.64 -5.60
C ASP A 186 15.01 -23.83 -6.83
N GLY A 187 14.41 -24.00 -8.00
CA GLY A 187 15.12 -24.06 -9.28
C GLY A 187 15.89 -22.78 -9.59
N GLN A 188 15.30 -21.60 -9.38
CA GLN A 188 15.96 -20.31 -9.56
C GLN A 188 17.12 -20.10 -8.57
N VAL A 189 16.94 -20.47 -7.31
CA VAL A 189 17.99 -20.41 -6.29
C VAL A 189 19.15 -21.34 -6.65
N ALA A 190 18.87 -22.56 -7.09
CA ALA A 190 19.88 -23.50 -7.56
C ALA A 190 20.65 -22.98 -8.78
N GLN A 191 19.94 -22.36 -9.74
CA GLN A 191 20.58 -21.72 -10.90
C GLN A 191 21.45 -20.52 -10.50
N LEU A 192 20.97 -19.68 -9.59
CA LEU A 192 21.74 -18.54 -9.09
C LEU A 192 23.00 -19.01 -8.35
N ALA A 193 22.89 -20.02 -7.49
CA ALA A 193 24.02 -20.63 -6.81
C ALA A 193 25.03 -21.23 -7.81
N GLN A 194 24.55 -21.87 -8.88
CA GLN A 194 25.41 -22.39 -9.94
C GLN A 194 26.12 -21.26 -10.71
N ARG A 195 25.41 -20.19 -11.07
CA ARG A 195 25.98 -19.03 -11.74
C ARG A 195 27.01 -18.32 -10.86
N GLN A 196 26.74 -18.19 -9.55
CA GLN A 196 27.70 -17.63 -8.60
C GLN A 196 28.97 -18.50 -8.50
N ARG A 197 28.84 -19.83 -8.41
CA ARG A 197 29.99 -20.75 -8.44
C ARG A 197 30.80 -20.62 -9.73
N GLN A 198 30.13 -20.51 -10.88
CA GLN A 198 30.81 -20.30 -12.16
C GLN A 198 31.57 -18.97 -12.19
N LEU A 199 30.93 -17.87 -11.77
CA LEU A 199 31.58 -16.56 -11.71
C LEU A 199 32.79 -16.54 -10.76
N ILE A 200 32.70 -17.25 -9.64
CA ILE A 200 33.84 -17.40 -8.70
C ILE A 200 34.97 -18.18 -9.38
N SER A 201 34.68 -19.32 -10.01
CA SER A 201 35.70 -20.10 -10.73
C SER A 201 36.34 -19.31 -11.87
N ASP A 202 35.56 -18.54 -12.61
CA ASP A 202 36.06 -17.67 -13.69
C ASP A 202 36.93 -16.53 -13.12
N ALA A 203 36.59 -16.01 -11.95
CA ALA A 203 37.40 -15.00 -11.26
C ALA A 203 38.70 -15.60 -10.71
N GLU A 204 38.65 -16.78 -10.09
CA GLU A 204 39.82 -17.51 -9.60
C GLU A 204 40.80 -17.83 -10.73
N THR A 205 40.31 -18.29 -11.89
CA THR A 205 41.16 -18.56 -13.06
C THR A 205 41.79 -17.28 -13.63
N ARG A 206 41.04 -16.17 -13.68
CA ARG A 206 41.61 -14.85 -14.07
C ARG A 206 42.66 -14.36 -13.09
N ILE A 207 42.41 -14.46 -11.78
CA ILE A 207 43.37 -14.08 -10.74
C ILE A 207 44.64 -14.93 -10.84
N ALA A 208 44.51 -16.24 -11.07
CA ALA A 208 45.65 -17.12 -11.27
C ALA A 208 46.47 -16.71 -12.51
N ALA A 209 45.81 -16.44 -13.64
CA ALA A 209 46.48 -15.99 -14.85
C ALA A 209 47.15 -14.61 -14.69
N ASP A 210 46.51 -13.67 -13.98
CA ASP A 210 47.10 -12.36 -13.67
C ASP A 210 48.29 -12.49 -12.70
N ALA A 211 48.23 -13.43 -11.74
CA ALA A 211 49.34 -13.72 -10.84
C ALA A 211 50.55 -14.30 -11.59
N GLU A 212 50.34 -15.27 -12.49
CA GLU A 212 51.40 -15.81 -13.35
C GLU A 212 52.01 -14.73 -14.25
N ARG A 213 51.18 -13.82 -14.80
CA ARG A 213 51.68 -12.70 -15.61
C ARG A 213 52.53 -11.73 -14.78
N LEU A 214 52.09 -11.39 -13.57
CA LEU A 214 52.86 -10.52 -12.67
C LEU A 214 54.18 -11.17 -12.23
N GLU A 215 54.18 -12.48 -11.99
CA GLU A 215 55.40 -13.23 -11.68
C GLU A 215 56.37 -13.20 -12.86
N ALA A 216 55.89 -13.48 -14.08
CA ALA A 216 56.70 -13.39 -15.30
C ALA A 216 57.25 -11.96 -15.55
N GLU A 217 56.42 -10.92 -15.38
CA GLU A 217 56.87 -9.53 -15.47
C GLU A 217 57.90 -9.20 -14.38
N SER A 218 57.71 -9.68 -13.15
CA SER A 218 58.67 -9.49 -12.06
C SER A 218 59.99 -10.22 -12.33
N GLU A 219 59.96 -11.43 -12.88
CA GLU A 219 61.17 -12.16 -13.29
C GLU A 219 61.90 -11.43 -14.42
N GLN A 220 61.17 -10.92 -15.40
CA GLN A 220 61.71 -10.11 -16.48
C GLN A 220 62.34 -8.81 -15.97
N GLN A 221 61.70 -8.13 -15.01
CA GLN A 221 62.26 -6.96 -14.33
C GLN A 221 63.52 -7.30 -13.54
N ARG A 222 63.53 -8.41 -12.78
CA ARG A 222 64.72 -8.88 -12.07
C ARG A 222 65.87 -9.20 -13.03
N ALA A 223 65.58 -9.89 -14.13
CA ALA A 223 66.56 -10.18 -15.19
C ALA A 223 67.08 -8.88 -15.84
N GLY A 224 66.20 -7.92 -16.10
CA GLY A 224 66.56 -6.58 -16.60
C GLY A 224 67.45 -5.80 -15.63
N LEU A 225 67.14 -5.83 -14.33
CA LEU A 225 67.97 -5.21 -13.28
C LEU A 225 69.34 -5.87 -13.16
N VAL A 226 69.42 -7.20 -13.25
CA VAL A 226 70.70 -7.92 -13.27
C VAL A 226 71.51 -7.51 -14.50
N LYS A 227 70.90 -7.45 -15.69
CA LYS A 227 71.58 -7.01 -16.91
C LYS A 227 72.06 -5.57 -16.80
N LEU A 228 71.24 -4.64 -16.29
CA LEU A 228 71.64 -3.26 -16.05
C LEU A 228 72.80 -3.15 -15.05
N ARG A 229 72.78 -3.95 -13.98
CA ARG A 229 73.88 -4.02 -13.01
C ARG A 229 75.17 -4.52 -13.67
N ASP A 230 75.08 -5.55 -14.50
CA ASP A 230 76.23 -6.13 -15.19
C ASP A 230 76.79 -5.19 -16.28
N ASP A 231 75.92 -4.50 -17.02
CA ASP A 231 76.30 -3.47 -17.99
C ASP A 231 76.92 -2.25 -17.29
N LEU A 232 76.40 -1.84 -16.13
CA LEU A 232 76.97 -0.76 -15.31
C LEU A 232 78.32 -1.17 -14.71
N ALA A 233 78.46 -2.42 -14.24
CA ALA A 233 79.75 -2.96 -13.79
C ALA A 233 80.76 -3.01 -14.93
N ARG A 234 80.34 -3.40 -16.14
CA ARG A 234 81.19 -3.38 -17.34
C ARG A 234 81.60 -1.97 -17.72
N ALA A 235 80.67 -1.01 -17.72
CA ALA A 235 80.96 0.39 -18.00
C ALA A 235 81.93 1.01 -16.98
N ILE A 236 81.77 0.69 -15.68
CA ILE A 236 82.71 1.09 -14.63
C ILE A 236 84.08 0.47 -14.90
N GLN A 237 84.15 -0.83 -15.23
CA GLN A 237 85.41 -1.50 -15.52
C GLN A 237 86.10 -0.91 -16.75
N GLU A 238 85.36 -0.64 -17.82
CA GLU A 238 85.87 -0.01 -19.05
C GLU A 238 86.37 1.41 -18.76
N ALA A 239 85.65 2.19 -17.95
CA ALA A 239 86.09 3.51 -17.50
C ALA A 239 87.37 3.44 -16.64
N ILE A 240 87.50 2.45 -15.75
CA ILE A 240 88.73 2.20 -14.98
C ILE A 240 89.90 1.84 -15.90
N VAL A 241 89.70 0.94 -16.87
CA VAL A 241 90.74 0.54 -17.83
C VAL A 241 91.14 1.72 -18.71
N THR A 242 90.18 2.49 -19.19
CA THR A 242 90.43 3.70 -19.99
C THR A 242 91.20 4.73 -19.18
N GLY A 243 90.74 5.05 -17.96
CA GLY A 243 91.43 5.96 -17.06
C GLY A 243 92.84 5.50 -16.70
N THR A 244 93.05 4.19 -16.52
CA THR A 244 94.39 3.63 -16.26
C THR A 244 95.29 3.75 -17.48
N SER A 245 94.78 3.46 -18.69
CA SER A 245 95.57 3.59 -19.91
C SER A 245 95.89 5.05 -20.24
N GLU A 246 94.97 5.98 -19.96
CA GLU A 246 95.24 7.42 -20.00
C GLU A 246 96.31 7.83 -18.99
N LEU A 247 96.23 7.36 -17.73
CA LEU A 247 97.26 7.62 -16.71
C LEU A 247 98.63 7.06 -17.11
N ASP A 248 98.68 5.87 -17.69
CA ASP A 248 99.91 5.27 -18.21
C ASP A 248 100.47 6.05 -19.40
N ALA A 249 99.60 6.53 -20.30
CA ALA A 249 99.97 7.42 -21.39
C ALA A 249 100.51 8.76 -20.86
N TYR A 250 99.87 9.37 -19.86
CA TYR A 250 100.35 10.56 -19.18
C TYR A 250 101.69 10.31 -18.48
N ALA A 251 101.88 9.15 -17.84
CA ALA A 251 103.14 8.77 -17.20
C ALA A 251 104.26 8.52 -18.22
N ALA A 252 103.94 7.97 -19.40
CA ALA A 252 104.87 7.78 -20.50
C ALA A 252 105.25 9.13 -21.15
N GLU A 253 104.27 10.00 -21.39
CA GLU A 253 104.51 11.34 -21.92
C GLU A 253 105.31 12.20 -20.94
N ARG A 254 104.98 12.14 -19.64
CA ARG A 254 105.78 12.78 -18.59
C ARG A 254 107.23 12.27 -18.60
N ARG A 255 107.44 10.95 -18.73
CA ARG A 255 108.79 10.37 -18.86
C ARG A 255 109.52 10.88 -20.11
N ARG A 256 108.84 10.95 -21.25
CA ARG A 256 109.39 11.47 -22.51
C ARG A 256 109.79 12.94 -22.39
N VAL A 257 108.90 13.78 -21.85
CA VAL A 257 109.16 15.20 -21.62
C VAL A 257 110.33 15.38 -20.64
N LEU A 258 110.37 14.62 -19.55
CA LEU A 258 111.52 14.63 -18.63
C LEU A 258 112.82 14.22 -19.33
N HIS A 259 112.78 13.22 -20.22
CA HIS A 259 113.95 12.79 -20.96
C HIS A 259 114.40 13.85 -21.97
N GLU A 260 113.47 14.49 -22.66
CA GLU A 260 113.76 15.59 -23.59
C GLU A 260 114.32 16.82 -22.87
N VAL A 261 113.81 17.15 -21.69
CA VAL A 261 114.37 18.21 -20.83
C VAL A 261 115.77 17.84 -20.35
N ASN A 262 116.01 16.58 -19.98
CA ASN A 262 117.35 16.09 -19.61
C ASN A 262 118.32 16.17 -20.79
N ASP A 263 117.90 15.76 -22.00
CA ASP A 263 118.71 15.88 -23.21
C ASP A 263 119.00 17.34 -23.57
N ARG A 264 118.02 18.24 -23.41
CA ARG A 264 118.23 19.69 -23.57
C ARG A 264 119.26 20.20 -22.56
N MET A 265 119.17 19.79 -21.29
CA MET A 265 120.16 20.11 -20.26
C MET A 265 121.56 19.60 -20.64
N ARG A 266 121.70 18.33 -21.02
CA ARG A 266 122.99 17.74 -21.44
C ARG A 266 123.58 18.39 -22.69
N ARG A 267 122.75 18.80 -23.65
CA ARG A 267 123.21 19.56 -24.83
C ARG A 267 123.69 20.95 -24.42
N ARG A 268 122.97 21.62 -23.52
CA ARG A 268 123.35 22.94 -23.01
C ARG A 268 124.62 22.89 -22.19
N GLU A 269 124.79 21.86 -21.36
CA GLU A 269 126.00 21.57 -20.59
C GLU A 269 127.21 21.31 -21.51
N ARG A 270 127.04 20.50 -22.57
CA ARG A 270 128.10 20.30 -23.59
C ARG A 270 128.45 21.58 -24.35
N ALA A 271 127.45 22.37 -24.76
CA ALA A 271 127.68 23.64 -25.43
C ALA A 271 128.42 24.64 -24.53
N ILE A 272 128.09 24.70 -23.24
CA ILE A 272 128.79 25.51 -22.25
C ILE A 272 130.22 24.98 -22.05
N GLY A 273 130.42 23.66 -21.97
CA GLY A 273 131.75 23.05 -21.88
C GLY A 273 132.63 23.37 -23.10
N GLU A 274 132.09 23.27 -24.31
CA GLU A 274 132.79 23.63 -25.55
C GLU A 274 133.08 25.13 -25.67
N GLN A 275 132.22 25.97 -25.09
CA GLN A 275 132.45 27.43 -25.04
C GLN A 275 133.55 27.77 -24.03
N ILE A 276 133.54 27.15 -22.85
CA ILE A 276 134.62 27.28 -21.86
C ILE A 276 135.94 26.82 -22.46
N GLN A 277 135.96 25.67 -23.14
CA GLN A 277 137.19 25.13 -23.72
C GLN A 277 137.76 26.02 -24.85
N ARG A 278 136.88 26.66 -25.63
CA ARG A 278 137.26 27.70 -26.61
C ARG A 278 137.79 28.97 -25.94
N GLU A 279 137.11 29.46 -24.91
CA GLU A 279 137.57 30.63 -24.15
C GLU A 279 138.90 30.35 -23.43
N GLU A 280 139.11 29.14 -22.92
CA GLU A 280 140.38 28.69 -22.34
C GLU A 280 141.50 28.65 -23.38
N THR A 281 141.25 28.12 -24.58
CA THR A 281 142.28 28.10 -25.65
C THR A 281 142.60 29.50 -26.17
N GLU A 282 141.61 30.39 -26.29
CA GLU A 282 141.83 31.79 -26.64
C GLU A 282 142.53 32.59 -25.53
N ALA A 283 142.27 32.27 -24.26
CA ALA A 283 142.98 32.85 -23.12
C ALA A 283 144.44 32.40 -23.11
N VAL A 284 144.72 31.11 -23.33
CA VAL A 284 146.08 30.56 -23.43
C VAL A 284 146.85 31.19 -24.61
N GLN A 285 146.22 31.36 -25.77
CA GLN A 285 146.86 32.01 -26.92
C GLN A 285 147.15 33.50 -26.67
N ARG A 286 146.24 34.23 -26.00
CA ARG A 286 146.50 35.62 -25.56
C ARG A 286 147.66 35.70 -24.59
N ILE A 287 147.71 34.80 -23.62
CA ILE A 287 148.80 34.71 -22.64
C ILE A 287 150.15 34.48 -23.35
N HIS A 288 150.22 33.55 -24.29
CA HIS A 288 151.44 33.29 -25.07
C HIS A 288 151.89 34.48 -25.92
N ALA A 289 150.95 35.20 -26.56
CA ALA A 289 151.27 36.40 -27.33
C ALA A 289 151.79 37.54 -26.44
N THR A 290 151.21 37.72 -25.24
CA THR A 290 151.71 38.69 -24.27
C THR A 290 153.07 38.31 -23.67
N PHE A 291 153.38 37.02 -23.53
CA PHE A 291 154.69 36.56 -23.04
C PHE A 291 155.82 36.84 -24.04
N ALA A 292 155.59 36.64 -25.35
CA ALA A 292 156.59 36.94 -26.38
C ALA A 292 156.92 38.45 -26.46
N ASP A 293 155.94 39.32 -26.19
CA ASP A 293 156.13 40.78 -26.19
C ASP A 293 156.81 41.28 -24.90
N VAL A 294 156.63 40.55 -23.78
CA VAL A 294 157.33 40.80 -22.51
C VAL A 294 158.80 40.37 -22.56
N GLU A 295 159.12 39.22 -23.17
CA GLU A 295 160.52 38.76 -23.32
C GLU A 295 161.36 39.74 -24.15
N ARG A 296 160.79 40.31 -25.22
CA ARG A 296 161.46 41.30 -26.06
C ARG A 296 161.73 42.62 -25.33
N ARG A 297 160.84 43.03 -24.41
CA ARG A 297 161.03 44.21 -23.55
C ARG A 297 162.00 43.96 -22.39
N GLN A 298 162.04 42.74 -21.83
CA GLN A 298 162.94 42.44 -20.71
C GLN A 298 164.41 42.31 -21.11
N VAL A 299 164.72 41.87 -22.34
CA VAL A 299 166.12 41.82 -22.81
C VAL A 299 166.73 43.22 -23.01
N GLU A 300 165.98 44.20 -23.54
CA GLU A 300 166.44 45.60 -23.66
C GLU A 300 166.46 46.39 -22.35
N GLN A 301 165.72 45.91 -21.33
CA GLN A 301 165.66 46.53 -20.00
C GLN A 301 166.77 45.99 -19.08
N LEU A 302 167.22 44.74 -19.27
CA LEU A 302 168.34 44.16 -18.53
C LEU A 302 169.70 44.80 -18.90
N GLU A 303 169.93 45.17 -20.15
CA GLU A 303 171.17 45.88 -20.55
C GLU A 303 171.24 47.32 -20.00
N ARG A 304 170.10 47.99 -19.81
CA ARG A 304 170.05 49.34 -19.22
C ARG A 304 170.13 49.36 -17.69
N ILE A 305 169.69 48.30 -17.02
CA ILE A 305 169.74 48.17 -15.56
C ILE A 305 171.15 47.78 -15.08
N LEU A 306 171.93 47.05 -15.89
CA LEU A 306 173.32 46.73 -15.57
C LEU A 306 174.25 47.97 -15.62
N GLY A 307 173.87 49.00 -16.37
CA GLY A 307 174.65 50.24 -16.51
C GLY A 307 174.41 51.32 -15.44
N ARG A 308 173.43 51.17 -14.53
CA ARG A 308 173.02 52.29 -13.66
C ARG A 308 172.75 51.97 -12.17
N ALA A 309 173.13 50.81 -11.64
CA ALA A 309 172.91 50.52 -10.21
C ALA A 309 174.13 49.94 -9.48
N THR A 310 175.34 50.26 -9.95
CA THR A 310 176.59 50.19 -9.17
C THR A 310 176.79 51.49 -8.39
N GLY A 311 175.79 51.88 -7.61
CA GLY A 311 175.81 53.13 -6.83
C GLY A 311 174.69 53.21 -5.79
N SER A 312 175.04 52.84 -4.56
CA SER A 312 174.32 53.13 -3.29
C SER A 312 173.13 52.20 -2.98
N TYR A 313 173.11 51.38 -1.92
CA TYR A 313 173.20 51.66 -0.46
C TYR A 313 172.15 52.68 0.07
N ALA A 314 171.35 52.21 1.05
CA ALA A 314 170.31 52.88 1.86
C ALA A 314 168.99 53.20 1.12
N ASP A 315 167.79 52.80 1.56
CA ASP A 315 167.35 52.45 2.91
C ASP A 315 165.95 51.78 2.90
N ALA A 316 165.56 51.27 4.07
CA ALA A 316 164.19 51.02 4.55
C ALA A 316 163.64 49.56 4.58
N ALA A 317 163.87 48.96 5.75
CA ALA A 317 162.82 48.44 6.66
C ALA A 317 162.56 46.92 6.71
N ALA A 318 163.29 46.30 7.64
CA ALA A 318 163.20 44.95 8.14
C ALA A 318 162.01 44.69 9.11
N GLN A 319 160.73 44.81 8.71
CA GLN A 319 159.65 44.69 9.72
C GLN A 319 158.37 43.87 9.44
N GLN A 320 158.16 43.19 8.31
CA GLN A 320 156.86 42.50 8.08
C GLN A 320 156.92 40.99 7.82
N PHE A 321 157.98 40.33 8.29
CA PHE A 321 158.10 38.86 8.29
C PHE A 321 157.34 38.15 9.44
N SER A 322 156.59 38.86 10.30
CA SER A 322 156.03 38.32 11.55
C SER A 322 154.64 37.65 11.44
N ASP A 323 153.79 38.04 10.49
CA ASP A 323 152.36 37.69 10.59
C ASP A 323 151.95 36.43 9.80
N ALA A 324 152.93 35.67 9.31
CA ALA A 324 152.72 34.60 8.33
C ALA A 324 152.47 33.17 8.87
N ILE A 325 152.33 32.87 10.18
CA ILE A 325 152.41 31.45 10.63
C ILE A 325 151.24 30.90 11.49
N ARG A 326 150.33 31.69 12.06
CA ARG A 326 149.39 31.14 13.10
C ARG A 326 148.04 30.60 12.60
N SER A 327 147.52 31.00 11.44
CA SER A 327 146.09 30.82 11.13
C SER A 327 145.68 29.50 10.44
N ALA A 328 146.61 28.62 10.07
CA ALA A 328 146.33 27.60 9.05
C ALA A 328 146.00 26.17 9.57
N ARG A 329 145.65 25.92 10.85
CA ARG A 329 145.69 24.51 11.34
C ARG A 329 144.58 23.86 12.20
N GLU A 330 143.45 24.46 12.59
CA GLU A 330 142.59 23.81 13.61
C GLU A 330 141.15 23.36 13.28
N ASP A 331 140.45 23.82 12.24
CA ASP A 331 138.98 23.64 12.21
C ASP A 331 138.40 22.44 11.41
N ALA A 332 139.21 21.45 11.03
CA ALA A 332 138.81 20.43 10.04
C ALA A 332 138.34 19.03 10.57
N ALA A 333 137.77 18.84 11.78
CA ALA A 333 137.60 17.45 12.28
C ALA A 333 136.35 16.98 13.08
N GLN A 334 135.25 17.72 13.32
CA GLN A 334 134.20 17.23 14.25
C GLN A 334 132.72 17.24 13.82
N ARG A 335 132.33 16.39 12.85
CA ARG A 335 131.09 15.55 12.93
C ARG A 335 129.72 16.27 13.03
N LEU A 336 128.78 16.19 12.08
CA LEU A 336 128.38 15.13 11.13
C LEU A 336 128.02 13.75 11.70
N SER A 337 127.84 13.57 13.03
CA SER A 337 127.47 12.26 13.61
C SER A 337 126.28 12.26 14.56
N ARG A 338 125.38 13.25 14.47
CA ARG A 338 124.12 13.28 15.26
C ARG A 338 122.87 13.35 14.40
N GLU A 339 123.02 12.88 13.17
CA GLU A 339 121.95 12.35 12.36
C GLU A 339 121.15 11.29 13.14
N LEU A 340 119.94 11.00 12.66
CA LEU A 340 119.33 9.66 12.66
C LEU A 340 118.55 9.12 13.87
N ASP A 341 118.36 9.81 15.01
CA ASP A 341 117.72 9.14 16.18
C ASP A 341 116.21 9.40 16.43
N ARG A 342 115.50 10.29 15.70
CA ARG A 342 114.13 10.68 16.10
C ARG A 342 113.07 10.78 15.00
N ALA A 343 112.98 9.74 14.17
CA ALA A 343 111.92 9.56 13.19
C ALA A 343 110.95 8.38 13.47
N VAL A 344 110.97 7.74 14.65
CA VAL A 344 110.30 6.42 14.83
C VAL A 344 109.21 6.37 15.93
N GLN A 345 108.89 7.47 16.61
CA GLN A 345 107.89 7.45 17.70
C GLN A 345 106.45 7.80 17.29
N ALA A 346 105.81 6.82 16.64
CA ALA A 346 104.42 6.47 16.96
C ALA A 346 103.29 7.27 16.28
N PHE A 347 103.12 6.92 15.00
CA PHE A 347 101.85 6.82 14.30
C PHE A 347 100.97 5.63 14.78
N ALA A 348 100.99 5.27 16.07
CA ALA A 348 100.37 4.02 16.53
C ALA A 348 99.76 4.11 17.93
N ARG A 349 98.50 4.56 17.99
CA ARG A 349 97.38 3.94 18.73
C ARG A 349 96.18 4.89 18.73
N GLU A 350 95.31 4.81 17.73
CA GLU A 350 94.15 3.89 17.62
C GLU A 350 92.89 4.50 18.25
N ALA A 351 91.81 4.33 17.50
CA ALA A 351 90.46 4.69 17.82
C ALA A 351 89.95 4.05 19.14
N GLU A 352 89.27 4.86 19.96
CA GLU A 352 88.06 4.46 20.69
C GLU A 352 87.50 5.71 21.39
N ARG A 353 86.40 6.27 20.89
CA ARG A 353 85.12 6.36 21.62
C ARG A 353 84.18 7.36 20.95
N VAL A 354 83.39 6.80 20.04
CA VAL A 354 82.06 7.28 19.68
C VAL A 354 81.19 7.29 20.93
N LEU A 355 80.61 8.44 21.26
CA LEU A 355 79.21 8.68 21.65
C LEU A 355 79.09 10.15 22.08
N GLY A 356 78.53 10.98 21.20
CA GLY A 356 78.34 12.42 21.39
C GLY A 356 77.50 13.02 20.27
N GLU A 357 76.24 12.60 20.23
CA GLU A 357 75.09 13.04 19.41
C GLU A 357 75.10 14.57 19.16
N GLN A 358 74.89 15.12 17.97
CA GLN A 358 73.75 14.95 17.05
C GLN A 358 72.35 14.99 17.69
N LEU A 359 72.18 15.81 18.73
CA LEU A 359 70.89 16.28 19.24
C LEU A 359 70.76 17.81 19.10
N SER A 360 70.72 18.34 17.88
CA SER A 360 70.18 19.71 17.69
C SER A 360 69.42 19.98 16.38
N GLN A 361 69.27 18.99 15.48
CA GLN A 361 68.59 19.22 14.19
C GLN A 361 67.54 18.16 13.81
N VAL A 362 66.75 17.71 14.79
CA VAL A 362 65.52 16.92 14.53
C VAL A 362 64.28 17.44 15.28
N GLY A 363 64.37 18.60 15.97
CA GLY A 363 63.24 19.14 16.77
C GLY A 363 62.14 19.88 15.99
N ASP A 364 62.50 20.70 14.98
CA ASP A 364 61.55 21.72 14.48
C ASP A 364 60.70 21.29 13.26
N ALA A 365 61.07 20.21 12.56
CA ALA A 365 60.36 19.78 11.35
C ALA A 365 59.20 18.79 11.62
N GLY A 366 59.13 18.19 12.82
CA GLY A 366 58.12 17.19 13.19
C GLY A 366 56.82 17.77 13.74
N ALA A 367 56.90 18.88 14.50
CA ALA A 367 55.74 19.44 15.19
C ALA A 367 54.73 20.13 14.24
N GLN A 368 55.20 20.83 13.21
CA GLN A 368 54.32 21.57 12.29
C GLN A 368 53.59 20.69 11.26
N ARG A 369 54.08 19.48 10.97
CA ARG A 369 53.44 18.55 10.01
C ARG A 369 52.34 17.69 10.64
N LEU A 370 52.42 17.43 11.94
CA LEU A 370 51.37 16.71 12.68
C LEU A 370 50.15 17.60 12.92
N ASP A 371 50.36 18.87 13.27
CA ASP A 371 49.27 19.80 13.61
C ASP A 371 48.42 20.20 12.38
N LYS A 372 49.05 20.31 11.21
CA LYS A 372 48.36 20.57 9.93
C LYS A 372 47.55 19.37 9.43
N ARG A 373 48.00 18.13 9.72
CA ARG A 373 47.29 16.89 9.38
C ARG A 373 46.13 16.61 10.34
N LEU A 374 46.27 16.90 11.63
CA LEU A 374 45.18 16.75 12.60
C LEU A 374 44.03 17.72 12.32
N ASN A 375 44.32 18.98 12.00
CA ASN A 375 43.28 19.95 11.61
C ASN A 375 42.61 19.64 10.26
N GLN A 376 43.33 19.05 9.29
CA GLN A 376 42.73 18.59 8.03
C GLN A 376 41.84 17.36 8.18
N VAL A 377 42.19 16.42 9.07
CA VAL A 377 41.38 15.22 9.35
C VAL A 377 40.15 15.58 10.19
N ALA A 378 40.27 16.48 11.17
CA ALA A 378 39.14 16.99 11.94
C ALA A 378 38.15 17.79 11.07
N ALA A 379 38.64 18.71 10.23
CA ALA A 379 37.79 19.48 9.31
C ALA A 379 37.17 18.61 8.20
N GLY A 380 37.82 17.50 7.84
CA GLY A 380 37.29 16.50 6.89
C GLY A 380 36.16 15.67 7.50
N LEU A 381 36.32 15.21 8.75
CA LEU A 381 35.29 14.45 9.47
C LEU A 381 34.05 15.30 9.79
N GLU A 382 34.20 16.57 10.15
CA GLU A 382 33.06 17.47 10.39
C GLU A 382 32.25 17.74 9.11
N ARG A 383 32.95 17.84 7.96
CA ARG A 383 32.31 18.00 6.64
C ARG A 383 31.59 16.73 6.20
N GLN A 384 32.20 15.57 6.42
CA GLN A 384 31.62 14.27 6.11
C GLN A 384 30.39 13.97 6.99
N ARG A 385 30.43 14.40 8.27
CA ARG A 385 29.29 14.34 9.20
C ARG A 385 28.17 15.29 8.78
N GLY A 386 28.50 16.53 8.38
CA GLY A 386 27.52 17.49 7.87
C GLY A 386 26.81 17.00 6.60
N GLU A 387 27.57 16.46 5.64
CA GLU A 387 27.00 15.87 4.41
C GLU A 387 26.18 14.61 4.66
N ALA A 388 26.57 13.78 5.64
CA ALA A 388 25.80 12.60 6.03
C ALA A 388 24.48 12.99 6.73
N ILE A 389 24.49 14.00 7.60
CA ILE A 389 23.28 14.52 8.26
C ILE A 389 22.35 15.16 7.23
N ALA A 390 22.87 16.01 6.33
CA ALA A 390 22.07 16.63 5.28
C ALA A 390 21.43 15.60 4.33
N ARG A 391 22.16 14.55 3.94
CA ARG A 391 21.60 13.43 3.15
C ARG A 391 20.57 12.62 3.92
N PHE A 392 20.72 12.48 5.23
CA PHE A 392 19.71 11.82 6.07
C PHE A 392 18.45 12.67 6.18
N GLU A 393 18.58 13.97 6.43
CA GLU A 393 17.46 14.92 6.47
C GLU A 393 16.71 14.98 5.13
N GLU A 394 17.43 14.99 4.01
CA GLU A 394 16.86 14.98 2.67
C GLU A 394 16.10 13.67 2.38
N ARG A 395 16.64 12.52 2.80
CA ARG A 395 15.95 11.23 2.70
C ARG A 395 14.73 11.15 3.63
N LEU A 396 14.79 11.76 4.81
CA LEU A 396 13.69 11.77 5.77
C LEU A 396 12.56 12.67 5.29
N ALA A 397 12.89 13.84 4.74
CA ALA A 397 11.94 14.75 4.09
C ALA A 397 11.28 14.11 2.84
N ALA A 398 12.06 13.40 2.02
CA ALA A 398 11.53 12.66 0.88
C ALA A 398 10.59 11.51 1.32
N ALA A 399 10.96 10.77 2.37
CA ALA A 399 10.11 9.72 2.95
C ALA A 399 8.83 10.28 3.58
N GLU A 400 8.90 11.45 4.23
CA GLU A 400 7.73 12.13 4.79
C GLU A 400 6.78 12.64 3.69
N GLN A 401 7.31 13.20 2.61
CA GLN A 401 6.51 13.62 1.45
C GLN A 401 5.85 12.43 0.75
N GLU A 402 6.56 11.32 0.60
CA GLU A 402 6.00 10.08 0.07
C GLU A 402 4.91 9.50 0.99
N LEU A 403 5.09 9.55 2.31
CA LEU A 403 4.08 9.14 3.28
C LEU A 403 2.83 10.02 3.19
N ARG A 404 2.99 11.35 3.13
CA ARG A 404 1.87 12.29 2.92
C ARG A 404 1.12 12.00 1.63
N ARG A 405 1.85 11.76 0.54
CA ARG A 405 1.25 11.42 -0.76
C ARG A 405 0.46 10.11 -0.71
N ARG A 406 0.93 9.10 0.03
CA ARG A 406 0.20 7.84 0.23
C ARG A 406 -1.03 8.02 1.13
N LEU A 407 -0.95 8.88 2.15
CA LEU A 407 -2.10 9.22 2.99
C LEU A 407 -3.15 10.00 2.22
N ASP A 408 -2.76 10.94 1.36
CA ASP A 408 -3.68 11.69 0.50
C ASP A 408 -4.36 10.77 -0.53
N LEU A 409 -3.63 9.80 -1.10
CA LEU A 409 -4.19 8.79 -1.99
C LEU A 409 -5.17 7.86 -1.26
N LEU A 410 -4.83 7.39 -0.05
CA LEU A 410 -5.73 6.57 0.76
C LEU A 410 -6.97 7.35 1.22
N ALA A 411 -6.82 8.65 1.51
CA ALA A 411 -7.95 9.51 1.84
C ALA A 411 -8.87 9.71 0.62
N ALA A 412 -8.30 9.93 -0.56
CA ALA A 412 -9.05 10.03 -1.81
C ALA A 412 -9.76 8.71 -2.18
N ASP A 413 -9.10 7.57 -1.99
CA ASP A 413 -9.72 6.25 -2.20
C ASP A 413 -10.84 5.99 -1.17
N ALA A 414 -10.66 6.35 0.09
CA ALA A 414 -11.69 6.24 1.12
C ALA A 414 -12.90 7.16 0.84
N GLU A 415 -12.66 8.37 0.31
CA GLU A 415 -13.73 9.27 -0.14
C GLU A 415 -14.46 8.74 -1.38
N ALA A 416 -13.74 8.10 -2.31
CA ALA A 416 -14.33 7.45 -3.48
C ALA A 416 -15.19 6.24 -3.08
N GLU A 417 -14.71 5.40 -2.17
CA GLU A 417 -15.49 4.28 -1.61
C GLU A 417 -16.72 4.78 -0.86
N ARG A 418 -16.60 5.88 -0.11
CA ARG A 418 -17.72 6.51 0.58
C ARG A 418 -18.76 7.07 -0.40
N ALA A 419 -18.34 7.71 -1.49
CA ALA A 419 -19.25 8.17 -2.54
C ALA A 419 -19.98 7.02 -3.24
N VAL A 420 -19.30 5.88 -3.47
CA VAL A 420 -19.91 4.66 -4.03
C VAL A 420 -20.92 4.05 -3.06
N LEU A 421 -20.60 4.02 -1.76
CA LEU A 421 -21.52 3.53 -0.73
C LEU A 421 -22.74 4.44 -0.56
N GLU A 422 -22.57 5.77 -0.60
CA GLU A 422 -23.67 6.73 -0.58
C GLU A 422 -24.57 6.61 -1.81
N ALA A 423 -24.00 6.38 -2.99
CA ALA A 423 -24.77 6.11 -4.21
C ALA A 423 -25.55 4.79 -4.12
N ARG A 424 -24.95 3.74 -3.56
CA ARG A 424 -25.65 2.45 -3.32
C ARG A 424 -26.74 2.57 -2.27
N LEU A 425 -26.54 3.37 -1.22
CA LEU A 425 -27.57 3.66 -0.22
C LEU A 425 -28.72 4.47 -0.82
N HIS A 426 -28.46 5.44 -1.70
CA HIS A 426 -29.50 6.17 -2.43
C HIS A 426 -30.28 5.25 -3.37
N GLU A 427 -29.61 4.33 -4.07
CA GLU A 427 -30.26 3.35 -4.94
C GLU A 427 -31.11 2.36 -4.12
N LEU A 428 -30.64 1.92 -2.95
CA LEU A 428 -31.43 1.08 -2.04
C LEU A 428 -32.63 1.83 -1.46
N ALA A 429 -32.46 3.08 -1.05
CA ALA A 429 -33.56 3.93 -0.57
C ALA A 429 -34.61 4.12 -1.68
N ARG A 430 -34.17 4.42 -2.91
CA ARG A 430 -35.05 4.52 -4.07
C ARG A 430 -35.80 3.22 -4.36
N ARG A 431 -35.15 2.06 -4.25
CA ARG A 431 -35.82 0.76 -4.43
C ARG A 431 -36.82 0.44 -3.33
N ILE A 432 -36.57 0.90 -2.10
CA ILE A 432 -37.53 0.78 -0.98
C ILE A 432 -38.74 1.69 -1.21
N ASP A 433 -38.52 2.92 -1.70
CA ASP A 433 -39.61 3.85 -2.05
C ASP A 433 -40.43 3.34 -3.23
N GLU A 434 -39.79 2.80 -4.27
CA GLU A 434 -40.47 2.17 -5.41
C GLU A 434 -41.24 0.90 -5.01
N ALA A 435 -40.78 0.16 -3.99
CA ALA A 435 -41.49 -0.97 -3.41
C ALA A 435 -42.68 -0.53 -2.53
N HIS A 436 -42.54 0.57 -1.78
CA HIS A 436 -43.63 1.17 -1.00
C HIS A 436 -44.72 1.79 -1.89
N ALA A 437 -44.37 2.33 -3.06
CA ALA A 437 -45.34 2.90 -3.99
C ALA A 437 -46.12 1.85 -4.81
N ARG A 438 -45.72 0.57 -4.75
CA ARG A 438 -46.38 -0.56 -5.44
C ARG A 438 -47.20 -1.46 -4.50
N ALA A 439 -47.21 -1.18 -3.21
CA ALA A 439 -48.09 -1.78 -2.20
C ALA A 439 -49.27 -0.84 -1.94
#